data_AF-A0A938RXF3-F1
#
_entry.id   AF-A0A938RXF3-F1
#
_cell.length_a   1.000
_cell.length_b   1.000
_cell.length_c   1.000
_cell.angle_alpha   90.00
_cell.angle_beta   90.00
_cell.angle_gamma   90.00
#
_symmetry.space_group_name_H-M   'P 1'
#
loop_
_entity.id
_entity.type
_entity.pdbx_description
1 polymer ?
#
loop_
_entity_poly.entity_id
_entity_poly.type
_entity_poly.pdbx_seq_one_letter_code
_entity_poly.pdbx_strand_id
1 'polypeptide(L)'
;MTPRSSAAWWSSSLWAAWVVALVGPRPVHGVDKSAKEEAAAISQVATAKHQAGEFGLCAEFFHQAYDKDPTYLPYLFSAARCLHKKGDLDAAERDYRQFLARSPKGAQLVDKAQEYLDQLLEARKHFKGARPDDPKTGAPQPADAVAKPADAPLPATPTVALVAPPSAPPERPMAGREKAGWAAVGLGVISLGAGAWALASAASERAALHQDLAPADSKLVLAISRSDAEARAARIGTRTTLGAVATGAGAVLAAAGAWLALRGPVELAVAPQGAQVTVFW
;
A
#
# COMPACT_ATOMS: atom_id res chain seq x y z
N MET A 1 52.94 48.66 -45.12
CA MET A 1 52.70 49.70 -46.14
C MET A 1 51.60 49.19 -47.07
N THR A 2 50.65 50.08 -47.35
CA THR A 2 49.34 50.00 -48.05
C THR A 2 49.39 49.43 -49.49
N PRO A 3 48.26 49.09 -50.19
CA PRO A 3 46.92 49.69 -50.06
C PRO A 3 45.65 48.82 -50.24
N ARG A 4 44.54 49.52 -49.94
CA ARG A 4 43.11 49.30 -50.21
C ARG A 4 42.80 48.87 -51.66
N SER A 5 41.71 48.12 -51.86
CA SER A 5 40.62 48.56 -52.76
C SER A 5 39.32 47.77 -52.56
N SER A 6 38.28 48.52 -52.25
CA SER A 6 36.85 48.23 -52.33
C SER A 6 36.35 48.13 -53.77
N ALA A 7 35.41 47.22 -54.05
CA ALA A 7 34.36 47.45 -55.04
C ALA A 7 33.16 46.52 -54.79
N ALA A 8 32.04 47.13 -54.41
CA ALA A 8 30.72 46.55 -54.36
C ALA A 8 30.15 46.44 -55.78
N TRP A 9 29.56 45.30 -56.14
CA TRP A 9 28.58 45.21 -57.22
C TRP A 9 27.42 44.32 -56.77
N TRP A 10 26.24 44.91 -56.83
CA TRP A 10 24.93 44.34 -56.53
C TRP A 10 24.58 43.23 -57.52
N SER A 11 23.81 42.23 -57.09
CA SER A 11 22.69 41.68 -57.87
C SER A 11 22.05 40.48 -57.14
N SER A 12 20.80 40.69 -56.72
CA SER A 12 19.69 39.76 -56.96
C SER A 12 19.80 38.34 -56.41
N SER A 13 19.22 38.12 -55.23
CA SER A 13 18.35 36.95 -54.98
C SER A 13 17.47 37.24 -53.76
N LEU A 14 16.39 37.97 -54.03
CA LEU A 14 15.15 37.89 -53.29
C LEU A 14 14.69 36.41 -53.25
N TRP A 15 13.97 36.05 -52.18
CA TRP A 15 13.25 34.78 -51.97
C TRP A 15 14.05 33.61 -51.40
N ALA A 16 14.50 33.72 -50.15
CA ALA A 16 14.57 32.55 -49.26
C ALA A 16 13.67 32.84 -48.05
N ALA A 17 12.54 32.16 -48.05
CA ALA A 17 11.46 32.29 -47.09
C ALA A 17 11.97 32.16 -45.65
N TRP A 18 11.62 33.15 -44.83
CA TRP A 18 11.62 33.05 -43.38
C TRP A 18 10.64 31.95 -42.95
N VAL A 19 11.10 30.72 -42.85
CA VAL A 19 10.48 29.69 -42.00
C VAL A 19 11.36 29.60 -40.75
N VAL A 20 11.28 30.64 -39.91
CA VAL A 20 11.67 30.50 -38.50
C VAL A 20 10.60 29.62 -37.88
N ALA A 21 10.82 28.32 -37.94
CA ALA A 21 10.08 27.36 -37.15
C ALA A 21 10.27 27.75 -35.68
N LEU A 22 9.24 28.37 -35.10
CA LEU A 22 9.01 28.51 -33.67
C LEU A 22 8.94 27.09 -33.07
N VAL A 23 10.09 26.44 -32.93
CA VAL A 23 10.29 25.32 -32.02
C VAL A 23 10.40 25.94 -30.63
N GLY A 24 9.29 26.52 -30.16
CA GLY A 24 9.14 26.87 -28.76
C GLY A 24 9.17 25.58 -27.93
N PRO A 25 9.79 25.58 -26.73
CA PRO A 25 9.77 24.42 -25.85
C PRO A 25 8.31 24.01 -25.60
N ARG A 26 7.94 22.82 -26.09
CA ARG A 26 6.61 22.25 -25.80
C ARG A 26 6.54 22.01 -24.28
N PRO A 27 5.57 22.58 -23.57
CA PRO A 27 5.42 22.33 -22.15
C PRO A 27 5.12 20.84 -21.94
N VAL A 28 6.05 20.12 -21.32
CA VAL A 28 5.95 18.69 -21.00
C VAL A 28 5.04 18.46 -19.78
N HIS A 29 3.93 19.20 -19.67
CA HIS A 29 3.15 19.32 -18.43
C HIS A 29 2.18 18.16 -18.14
N GLY A 30 2.36 17.00 -18.78
CA GLY A 30 1.51 15.82 -18.59
C GLY A 30 2.22 14.56 -18.10
N VAL A 31 3.54 14.45 -18.27
CA VAL A 31 4.27 13.20 -17.99
C VAL A 31 4.60 13.06 -16.49
N ASP A 32 4.83 14.17 -15.79
CA ASP A 32 5.33 14.13 -14.42
C ASP A 32 4.31 13.62 -13.39
N LYS A 33 3.01 13.84 -13.61
CA LYS A 33 1.97 13.33 -12.69
C LYS A 33 1.86 11.82 -12.77
N SER A 34 1.87 11.27 -13.99
CA SER A 34 1.78 9.83 -14.20
C SER A 34 3.00 9.10 -13.63
N ALA A 35 4.20 9.67 -13.77
CA ALA A 35 5.43 9.06 -13.24
C ALA A 35 5.41 8.98 -11.70
N LYS A 36 4.91 10.04 -11.03
CA LYS A 36 4.75 10.07 -9.57
C LYS A 36 3.73 9.06 -9.06
N GLU A 37 2.61 8.93 -9.76
CA GLU A 37 1.57 7.95 -9.44
C GLU A 37 2.07 6.51 -9.63
N GLU A 38 2.81 6.25 -10.73
CA GLU A 38 3.44 4.95 -10.98
C GLU A 38 4.47 4.62 -9.89
N ALA A 39 5.35 5.57 -9.55
CA ALA A 39 6.33 5.42 -8.47
C ALA A 39 5.65 5.12 -7.13
N ALA A 40 4.56 5.83 -6.82
CA ALA A 40 3.79 5.61 -5.60
C ALA A 40 3.17 4.20 -5.58
N ALA A 41 2.61 3.72 -6.70
CA ALA A 41 2.07 2.37 -6.80
C ALA A 41 3.16 1.30 -6.59
N ILE A 42 4.33 1.47 -7.21
CA ILE A 42 5.48 0.57 -7.02
C ILE A 42 5.93 0.56 -5.54
N SER A 43 5.96 1.71 -4.88
CA SER A 43 6.35 1.81 -3.47
C SER A 43 5.40 1.07 -2.51
N GLN A 44 4.12 0.95 -2.87
CA GLN A 44 3.15 0.16 -2.11
C GLN A 44 3.47 -1.34 -2.21
N VAL A 45 3.85 -1.81 -3.41
CA VAL A 45 4.33 -3.18 -3.61
C VAL A 45 5.61 -3.44 -2.81
N ALA A 46 6.57 -2.50 -2.83
CA ALA A 46 7.79 -2.57 -2.03
C ALA A 46 7.49 -2.69 -0.53
N THR A 47 6.50 -1.93 -0.03
CA THR A 47 6.06 -1.98 1.36
C THR A 47 5.47 -3.33 1.73
N ALA A 48 4.63 -3.91 0.85
CA ALA A 48 4.10 -5.26 1.05
C ALA A 48 5.23 -6.30 1.11
N LYS A 49 6.24 -6.18 0.24
CA LYS A 49 7.42 -7.05 0.24
C LYS A 49 8.27 -6.90 1.52
N HIS A 50 8.44 -5.68 2.02
CA HIS A 50 9.08 -5.47 3.33
C HIS A 50 8.30 -6.16 4.47
N GLN A 51 6.97 -6.09 4.46
CA GLN A 51 6.12 -6.77 5.47
C GLN A 51 6.19 -8.30 5.36
N ALA A 52 6.36 -8.84 4.16
CA ALA A 52 6.57 -10.26 3.92
C ALA A 52 7.98 -10.76 4.30
N GLY A 53 8.91 -9.87 4.68
CA GLY A 53 10.31 -10.21 4.95
C GLY A 53 11.16 -10.41 3.69
N GLU A 54 10.61 -10.14 2.50
CA GLU A 54 11.31 -10.24 1.22
C GLU A 54 12.15 -8.98 0.95
N PHE A 55 13.19 -8.78 1.76
CA PHE A 55 13.95 -7.54 1.80
C PHE A 55 14.75 -7.24 0.50
N GLY A 56 15.16 -8.26 -0.25
CA GLY A 56 15.80 -8.07 -1.56
C GLY A 56 14.85 -7.42 -2.57
N LEU A 57 13.68 -8.03 -2.76
CA LEU A 57 12.65 -7.51 -3.66
C LEU A 57 12.11 -6.15 -3.18
N CYS A 58 12.00 -5.95 -1.87
CA CYS A 58 11.66 -4.63 -1.31
C CYS A 58 12.61 -3.54 -1.85
N ALA A 59 13.93 -3.76 -1.73
CA ALA A 59 14.92 -2.77 -2.16
C ALA A 59 14.84 -2.52 -3.67
N GLU A 60 14.71 -3.58 -4.48
CA GLU A 60 14.56 -3.49 -5.93
C GLU A 60 13.34 -2.65 -6.34
N PHE A 61 12.17 -2.88 -5.73
CA PHE A 61 10.99 -2.08 -6.03
C PHE A 61 11.13 -0.62 -5.58
N PHE A 62 11.80 -0.34 -4.45
CA PHE A 62 12.07 1.05 -4.07
C PHE A 62 13.06 1.73 -5.03
N HIS A 63 14.04 1.03 -5.57
CA HIS A 63 14.90 1.57 -6.63
C HIS A 63 14.11 1.82 -7.91
N GLN A 64 13.23 0.92 -8.33
CA GLN A 64 12.35 1.16 -9.47
C GLN A 64 11.44 2.37 -9.25
N ALA A 65 10.88 2.53 -8.05
CA ALA A 65 10.11 3.73 -7.70
C ALA A 65 10.97 5.01 -7.76
N TYR A 66 12.24 4.93 -7.35
CA TYR A 66 13.20 6.02 -7.47
C TYR A 66 13.56 6.36 -8.92
N ASP A 67 13.72 5.36 -9.79
CA ASP A 67 13.98 5.57 -11.21
C ASP A 67 12.82 6.27 -11.91
N LYS A 68 11.59 6.01 -11.44
CA LYS A 68 10.36 6.67 -11.92
C LYS A 68 10.20 8.09 -11.39
N ASP A 69 10.52 8.33 -10.12
CA ASP A 69 10.54 9.67 -9.53
C ASP A 69 11.86 9.94 -8.76
N PRO A 70 12.90 10.40 -9.47
CA PRO A 70 14.20 10.68 -8.87
C PRO A 70 14.20 11.86 -7.90
N THR A 71 13.13 12.67 -7.90
CA THR A 71 12.97 13.83 -7.02
C THR A 71 12.57 13.43 -5.61
N TYR A 72 11.93 12.26 -5.46
CA TYR A 72 11.49 11.74 -4.17
C TYR A 72 12.57 10.86 -3.51
N LEU A 73 13.53 11.53 -2.88
CA LEU A 73 14.64 10.89 -2.16
C LEU A 73 14.26 9.86 -1.07
N PRO A 74 13.09 9.92 -0.39
CA PRO A 74 12.74 8.92 0.62
C PRO A 74 12.67 7.47 0.08
N TYR A 75 12.56 7.26 -1.23
CA TYR A 75 12.68 5.92 -1.83
C TYR A 75 14.08 5.32 -1.63
N LEU A 76 15.15 6.09 -1.83
CA LEU A 76 16.53 5.63 -1.58
C LEU A 76 16.75 5.27 -0.10
N PHE A 77 16.25 6.09 0.81
CA PHE A 77 16.31 5.80 2.25
C PHE A 77 15.58 4.49 2.60
N SER A 78 14.43 4.24 1.97
CA SER A 78 13.64 3.02 2.20
C SER A 78 14.31 1.77 1.61
N ALA A 79 14.91 1.90 0.42
CA ALA A 79 15.73 0.84 -0.18
C ALA A 79 16.92 0.48 0.70
N ALA A 80 17.65 1.48 1.21
CA ALA A 80 18.78 1.29 2.12
C ALA A 80 18.38 0.53 3.39
N ARG A 81 17.20 0.83 3.97
CA ARG A 81 16.66 0.09 5.13
C ARG A 81 16.34 -1.36 4.80
N CYS A 82 15.78 -1.63 3.62
CA CYS A 82 15.54 -3.00 3.18
C CYS A 82 16.86 -3.76 2.98
N LEU A 83 17.86 -3.15 2.36
CA LEU A 83 19.20 -3.75 2.20
C LEU A 83 19.91 -4.00 3.53
N HIS A 84 19.80 -3.08 4.48
CA HIS A 84 20.33 -3.25 5.83
C HIS A 84 19.69 -4.48 6.50
N LYS A 85 18.36 -4.61 6.45
CA LYS A 85 17.66 -5.79 7.00
C LYS A 85 17.98 -7.10 6.29
N LYS A 86 18.29 -7.05 4.98
CA LYS A 86 18.78 -8.19 4.20
C LYS A 86 20.18 -8.64 4.64
N GLY A 87 20.97 -7.75 5.26
CA GLY A 87 22.38 -7.97 5.58
C GLY A 87 23.35 -7.53 4.48
N ASP A 88 22.85 -6.88 3.42
CA ASP A 88 23.68 -6.33 2.35
C ASP A 88 24.18 -4.94 2.73
N LEU A 89 25.15 -4.92 3.66
CA LEU A 89 25.63 -3.71 4.31
C LEU A 89 26.32 -2.75 3.33
N ASP A 90 26.99 -3.29 2.31
CA ASP A 90 27.70 -2.51 1.30
C ASP A 90 26.73 -1.74 0.40
N ALA A 91 25.66 -2.43 -0.08
CA ALA A 91 24.63 -1.77 -0.87
C ALA A 91 23.83 -0.76 -0.05
N ALA A 92 23.49 -1.09 1.21
CA ALA A 92 22.79 -0.18 2.12
C ALA A 92 23.59 1.11 2.37
N GLU A 93 24.89 1.00 2.63
CA GLU A 93 25.77 2.17 2.83
C GLU A 93 25.77 3.09 1.60
N ARG A 94 25.91 2.53 0.40
CA ARG A 94 25.91 3.33 -0.84
C ARG A 94 24.62 4.14 -0.96
N ASP A 95 23.48 3.52 -0.70
CA ASP A 95 22.17 4.16 -0.84
C ASP A 95 21.94 5.23 0.24
N TYR A 96 22.36 4.98 1.49
CA TYR A 96 22.33 6.00 2.55
C TYR A 96 23.21 7.21 2.20
N ARG A 97 24.42 6.99 1.69
CA ARG A 97 25.31 8.08 1.27
C ARG A 97 24.73 8.86 0.10
N GLN A 98 24.11 8.18 -0.88
CA GLN A 98 23.44 8.84 -2.00
C GLN A 98 22.25 9.68 -1.53
N PHE A 99 21.46 9.17 -0.57
CA PHE A 99 20.38 9.91 0.06
C PHE A 99 20.89 11.17 0.78
N LEU A 100 21.93 11.03 1.62
CA LEU A 100 22.52 12.15 2.37
C LEU A 100 23.14 13.20 1.46
N ALA A 101 23.80 12.79 0.37
CA ALA A 101 24.43 13.70 -0.58
C ALA A 101 23.41 14.56 -1.36
N ARG A 102 22.19 14.06 -1.56
CA ARG A 102 21.13 14.75 -2.33
C ARG A 102 20.11 15.45 -1.44
N SER A 103 20.03 15.09 -0.16
CA SER A 103 19.02 15.65 0.74
C SER A 103 19.33 17.09 1.15
N PRO A 104 18.34 17.99 1.16
CA PRO A 104 18.53 19.33 1.69
C PRO A 104 18.83 19.27 3.19
N LYS A 105 19.69 20.18 3.68
CA LYS A 105 20.00 20.30 5.11
C LYS A 105 18.72 20.52 5.91
N GLY A 106 18.55 19.78 7.00
CA GLY A 106 17.37 19.84 7.87
C GLY A 106 16.16 19.03 7.38
N ALA A 107 16.29 18.24 6.32
CA ALA A 107 15.25 17.27 5.98
C ALA A 107 15.08 16.26 7.11
N GLN A 108 13.83 15.96 7.47
CA GLN A 108 13.45 15.13 8.63
C GLN A 108 14.12 13.75 8.69
N LEU A 109 14.54 13.21 7.53
CA LEU A 109 15.15 11.89 7.42
C LEU A 109 16.68 11.90 7.43
N VAL A 110 17.32 13.07 7.36
CA VAL A 110 18.80 13.19 7.30
C VAL A 110 19.43 12.66 8.59
N ASP A 111 18.94 13.08 9.76
CA ASP A 111 19.49 12.64 11.04
C ASP A 111 19.37 11.12 11.21
N LYS A 112 18.23 10.55 10.81
CA LYS A 112 18.00 9.10 10.83
C LYS A 112 18.91 8.36 9.85
N ALA A 113 19.11 8.90 8.64
CA ALA A 113 19.99 8.29 7.65
C ALA A 113 21.45 8.30 8.12
N GLN A 114 21.88 9.38 8.79
CA GLN A 114 23.19 9.48 9.41
C GLN A 114 23.36 8.43 10.52
N GLU A 115 22.38 8.32 11.42
CA GLU A 115 22.38 7.34 12.50
C GLU A 115 22.49 5.89 11.98
N TYR A 116 21.69 5.53 10.97
CA TYR A 116 21.77 4.19 10.36
C TYR A 116 23.10 3.94 9.64
N LEU A 117 23.68 4.96 9.01
CA LEU A 117 24.99 4.86 8.37
C LEU A 117 26.08 4.63 9.43
N ASP A 118 26.04 5.36 10.54
CA ASP A 118 26.98 5.18 11.64
C ASP A 118 26.85 3.78 12.26
N GLN A 119 25.62 3.29 12.49
CA GLN A 119 25.36 1.91 12.94
C GLN A 119 25.95 0.86 11.98
N LEU A 120 25.79 1.06 10.66
CA LEU A 120 26.37 0.19 9.63
C LEU A 120 27.90 0.15 9.69
N LEU A 121 28.53 1.31 9.88
CA LEU A 121 29.99 1.42 9.97
C LEU A 121 30.53 0.77 11.24
N GLU A 122 29.86 0.95 12.38
CA GLU A 122 30.22 0.27 13.63
C GLU A 122 30.03 -1.24 13.52
N ALA A 123 28.91 -1.70 12.98
CA ALA A 123 28.69 -3.13 12.72
C ALA A 123 29.82 -3.71 11.85
N ARG A 124 30.23 -3.00 10.79
CA ARG A 124 31.35 -3.44 9.94
C ARG A 124 32.67 -3.52 10.71
N LYS A 125 32.96 -2.60 11.64
CA LYS A 125 34.17 -2.67 12.49
C LYS A 125 34.17 -3.95 13.33
N HIS A 126 33.03 -4.32 13.89
CA HIS A 126 32.88 -5.56 14.65
C HIS A 126 32.99 -6.82 13.77
N PHE A 127 32.45 -6.80 12.54
CA PHE A 127 32.52 -7.94 11.61
C PHE A 127 33.86 -8.07 10.89
N LYS A 128 34.68 -7.02 10.80
CA LYS A 128 36.00 -7.05 10.14
C LYS A 128 36.99 -8.02 10.80
N GLY A 129 36.73 -8.47 12.03
CA GLY A 129 37.50 -9.53 12.71
C GLY A 129 37.11 -10.96 12.29
N ALA A 130 36.04 -11.13 11.52
CA ALA A 130 35.49 -12.42 11.11
C ALA A 130 35.43 -12.55 9.57
N ARG A 131 36.37 -11.94 8.84
CA ARG A 131 36.40 -12.06 7.39
C ARG A 131 36.78 -13.50 7.01
N PRO A 132 35.90 -14.26 6.34
CA PRO A 132 36.28 -15.48 5.65
C PRO A 132 36.90 -15.01 4.34
N ASP A 133 38.22 -15.06 4.22
CA ASP A 133 38.94 -14.81 2.96
C ASP A 133 38.73 -15.94 1.93
N ASP A 134 37.55 -16.57 1.91
CA ASP A 134 37.12 -17.51 0.88
C ASP A 134 36.22 -16.78 -0.12
N PRO A 135 36.77 -16.23 -1.23
CA PRO A 135 36.00 -15.61 -2.31
C PRO A 135 35.14 -16.62 -3.11
N LYS A 136 34.88 -17.81 -2.56
CA LYS A 136 34.03 -18.86 -3.14
C LYS A 136 32.82 -19.25 -2.31
N THR A 137 32.70 -18.78 -1.08
CA THR A 137 31.46 -18.97 -0.34
C THR A 137 30.52 -17.86 -0.79
N GLY A 138 29.91 -18.05 -1.96
CA GLY A 138 28.65 -17.40 -2.25
C GLY A 138 27.80 -17.62 -1.01
N ALA A 139 27.53 -16.54 -0.26
CA ALA A 139 26.57 -16.58 0.82
C ALA A 139 25.40 -17.39 0.27
N PRO A 140 24.88 -18.40 0.99
CA PRO A 140 23.71 -19.10 0.52
C PRO A 140 22.67 -18.01 0.30
N GLN A 141 22.53 -17.60 -0.95
CA GLN A 141 21.29 -17.16 -1.50
C GLN A 141 20.34 -18.21 -0.96
N PRO A 142 19.26 -17.84 -0.25
CA PRO A 142 18.19 -18.78 -0.01
C PRO A 142 17.66 -19.16 -1.39
N ALA A 143 18.39 -20.05 -2.04
CA ALA A 143 18.08 -20.71 -3.28
C ALA A 143 16.92 -21.59 -2.89
N ASP A 144 15.77 -21.21 -3.41
CA ASP A 144 14.73 -22.18 -3.69
C ASP A 144 14.22 -22.96 -2.46
N ALA A 145 13.77 -22.21 -1.45
CA ALA A 145 12.54 -22.61 -0.76
C ALA A 145 11.30 -22.06 -1.50
N VAL A 146 11.41 -21.82 -2.80
CA VAL A 146 10.26 -21.93 -3.71
C VAL A 146 10.07 -23.43 -3.91
N ALA A 147 9.32 -24.06 -3.02
CA ALA A 147 8.64 -25.28 -3.37
C ALA A 147 7.87 -24.97 -4.66
N LYS A 148 8.30 -25.58 -5.77
CA LYS A 148 7.52 -25.64 -7.02
C LYS A 148 6.08 -25.95 -6.61
N PRO A 149 5.11 -25.03 -6.82
CA PRO A 149 3.71 -25.42 -6.74
C PRO A 149 3.57 -26.51 -7.79
N ALA A 150 3.25 -27.72 -7.34
CA ALA A 150 2.81 -28.77 -8.23
C ALA A 150 1.75 -28.17 -9.14
N ASP A 151 1.88 -28.42 -10.44
CA ASP A 151 0.89 -28.15 -11.47
C ASP A 151 -0.44 -28.79 -11.06
N ALA A 152 -1.19 -28.12 -10.19
CA ALA A 152 -2.60 -28.36 -10.00
C ALA A 152 -3.27 -27.70 -11.21
N PRO A 153 -3.97 -28.46 -12.06
CA PRO A 153 -4.68 -27.88 -13.20
C PRO A 153 -5.60 -26.78 -12.70
N LEU A 154 -5.47 -25.61 -13.30
CA LEU A 154 -6.35 -24.47 -13.09
C LEU A 154 -7.81 -24.95 -13.23
N PRO A 155 -8.68 -24.77 -12.21
CA PRO A 155 -10.10 -24.84 -12.45
C PRO A 155 -10.43 -23.75 -13.48
N ALA A 156 -11.01 -24.17 -14.60
CA ALA A 156 -11.45 -23.28 -15.66
C ALA A 156 -12.22 -22.09 -15.06
N THR A 157 -11.80 -20.87 -15.38
CA THR A 157 -12.60 -19.67 -15.09
C THR A 157 -13.99 -19.87 -15.70
N PRO A 158 -15.07 -19.89 -14.91
CA PRO A 158 -16.39 -19.83 -15.49
C PRO A 158 -16.55 -18.46 -16.14
N THR A 159 -16.75 -18.46 -17.45
CA THR A 159 -17.31 -17.33 -18.18
C THR A 159 -18.65 -17.00 -17.53
N VAL A 160 -18.71 -15.91 -16.76
CA VAL A 160 -19.98 -15.37 -16.27
C VAL A 160 -20.65 -14.69 -17.45
N ALA A 161 -21.40 -15.47 -18.22
CA ALA A 161 -22.42 -14.95 -19.10
C ALA A 161 -23.47 -14.26 -18.23
N LEU A 162 -23.74 -12.98 -18.52
CA LEU A 162 -24.83 -12.22 -17.94
C LEU A 162 -26.15 -12.80 -18.48
N VAL A 163 -26.59 -13.92 -17.91
CA VAL A 163 -27.86 -14.56 -18.21
C VAL A 163 -28.94 -13.83 -17.42
N ALA A 164 -29.95 -13.33 -18.13
CA ALA A 164 -31.15 -12.74 -17.55
C ALA A 164 -31.77 -13.71 -16.51
N PRO A 165 -32.33 -13.19 -15.40
CA PRO A 165 -32.84 -14.03 -14.33
C PRO A 165 -33.91 -15.01 -14.86
N PRO A 166 -33.72 -16.33 -14.70
CA PRO A 166 -34.76 -17.30 -15.01
C PRO A 166 -35.89 -17.18 -13.98
N SER A 167 -37.12 -17.30 -14.47
CA SER A 167 -38.36 -17.35 -13.70
C SER A 167 -38.25 -18.34 -12.55
N ALA A 168 -38.68 -17.91 -11.36
CA ALA A 168 -38.54 -18.62 -10.09
C ALA A 168 -38.95 -20.11 -10.18
N PRO A 169 -38.09 -21.06 -9.78
CA PRO A 169 -38.46 -22.46 -9.63
C PRO A 169 -39.48 -22.65 -8.49
N PRO A 170 -40.38 -23.64 -8.59
CA PRO A 170 -41.32 -23.97 -7.52
C PRO A 170 -40.56 -24.36 -6.23
N GLU A 171 -40.94 -23.72 -5.13
CA GLU A 171 -40.34 -23.88 -3.81
C GLU A 171 -40.34 -25.35 -3.37
N ARG A 172 -39.15 -25.93 -3.20
CA ARG A 172 -39.01 -27.20 -2.50
C ARG A 172 -39.01 -26.93 -0.99
N PRO A 173 -39.74 -27.70 -0.18
CA PRO A 173 -39.75 -27.56 1.28
C PRO A 173 -38.32 -27.76 1.81
N MET A 174 -37.74 -26.67 2.33
CA MET A 174 -36.34 -26.61 2.74
C MET A 174 -36.11 -27.29 4.11
N ALA A 175 -35.65 -28.54 4.08
CA ALA A 175 -35.18 -29.28 5.25
C ALA A 175 -33.80 -28.80 5.79
N GLY A 176 -33.49 -27.50 5.70
CA GLY A 176 -32.14 -26.96 5.97
C GLY A 176 -32.06 -25.67 6.80
N ARG A 177 -33.18 -25.17 7.36
CA ARG A 177 -33.24 -23.85 8.01
C ARG A 177 -32.41 -23.76 9.30
N GLU A 178 -32.19 -24.86 10.03
CA GLU A 178 -31.32 -24.86 11.22
C GLU A 178 -29.86 -24.51 10.88
N LYS A 179 -29.34 -25.00 9.75
CA LYS A 179 -27.94 -24.74 9.35
C LYS A 179 -27.72 -23.29 8.90
N ALA A 180 -28.76 -22.65 8.36
CA ALA A 180 -28.70 -21.25 7.95
C ALA A 180 -28.61 -20.29 9.14
N GLY A 181 -29.27 -20.61 10.26
CA GLY A 181 -29.19 -19.80 11.49
C GLY A 181 -27.77 -19.77 12.07
N TRP A 182 -27.11 -20.93 12.18
CA TRP A 182 -25.75 -21.02 12.70
C TRP A 182 -24.70 -20.35 11.79
N ALA A 183 -24.88 -20.39 10.48
CA ALA A 183 -24.01 -19.69 9.54
C ALA A 183 -24.05 -18.16 9.74
N ALA A 184 -25.23 -17.59 9.99
CA ALA A 184 -25.38 -16.17 10.27
C ALA A 184 -24.73 -15.76 11.60
N VAL A 185 -24.85 -16.58 12.64
CA VAL A 185 -24.18 -16.35 13.95
C VAL A 185 -22.66 -16.39 13.80
N GLY A 186 -22.13 -17.38 13.08
CA GLY A 186 -20.69 -17.50 12.83
C GLY A 186 -20.12 -16.27 12.09
N LEU A 187 -20.83 -15.78 11.07
CA LEU A 187 -20.44 -14.58 10.34
C LEU A 187 -20.47 -13.32 11.25
N GLY A 188 -21.48 -13.22 12.12
CA GLY A 188 -21.59 -12.14 13.10
C GLY A 188 -20.41 -12.08 14.08
N VAL A 189 -20.02 -13.23 14.66
CA VAL A 189 -18.90 -13.30 15.61
C VAL A 189 -17.57 -12.94 14.95
N ILE A 190 -17.32 -13.38 13.72
CA ILE A 190 -16.10 -13.02 12.96
C ILE A 190 -16.04 -11.50 12.75
N SER A 191 -17.16 -10.88 12.39
CA SER A 191 -17.22 -9.42 12.18
C SER A 191 -16.98 -8.62 13.47
N LEU A 192 -17.47 -9.10 14.62
CA LEU A 192 -17.19 -8.49 15.93
C LEU A 192 -15.71 -8.61 16.32
N GLY A 193 -15.09 -9.77 16.06
CA GLY A 193 -13.66 -9.98 16.31
C GLY A 193 -12.77 -9.03 15.49
N ALA A 194 -13.07 -8.90 14.19
CA ALA A 194 -12.36 -7.96 13.32
C ALA A 194 -12.55 -6.49 13.75
N GLY A 195 -13.76 -6.11 14.14
CA GLY A 195 -14.06 -4.76 14.65
C GLY A 195 -13.34 -4.44 15.97
N ALA A 196 -13.32 -5.40 16.91
CA ALA A 196 -12.63 -5.27 18.19
C ALA A 196 -11.10 -5.14 18.00
N TRP A 197 -10.50 -5.93 17.11
CA TRP A 197 -9.07 -5.83 16.79
C TRP A 197 -8.72 -4.47 16.17
N ALA A 198 -9.53 -3.97 15.23
CA ALA A 198 -9.35 -2.65 14.63
C ALA A 198 -9.42 -1.53 15.68
N LEU A 199 -10.39 -1.57 16.60
CA LEU A 199 -10.51 -0.61 17.71
C LEU A 199 -9.32 -0.68 18.68
N ALA A 200 -8.87 -1.88 19.04
CA ALA A 200 -7.72 -2.07 19.92
C ALA A 200 -6.42 -1.54 19.28
N SER A 201 -6.22 -1.78 17.98
CA SER A 201 -5.07 -1.23 17.25
C SER A 201 -5.09 0.31 17.21
N ALA A 202 -6.25 0.93 16.97
CA ALA A 202 -6.41 2.38 16.98
C ALA A 202 -6.19 3.00 18.37
N ALA A 203 -6.58 2.30 19.44
CA ALA A 203 -6.31 2.73 20.81
C ALA A 203 -4.81 2.69 21.14
N SER A 204 -4.10 1.66 20.68
CA SER A 204 -2.64 1.56 20.87
C SER A 204 -1.87 2.66 20.13
N GLU A 205 -2.28 2.99 18.90
CA GLU A 205 -1.71 4.11 18.13
C GLU A 205 -1.97 5.46 18.81
N ARG A 206 -3.16 5.66 19.41
CA ARG A 206 -3.44 6.86 20.21
C ARG A 206 -2.58 6.95 21.47
N ALA A 207 -2.36 5.85 22.17
CA ALA A 207 -1.51 5.82 23.36
C ALA A 207 -0.06 6.19 23.01
N ALA A 208 0.47 5.65 21.91
CA ALA A 208 1.78 6.03 21.39
C ALA A 208 1.85 7.53 21.02
N LEU A 209 0.80 8.06 20.38
CA LEU A 209 0.73 9.48 20.04
C LEU A 209 0.69 10.37 21.29
N HIS A 210 -0.04 9.97 22.34
CA HIS A 210 -0.08 10.70 23.60
C HIS A 210 1.26 10.63 24.35
N GLN A 211 2.01 9.54 24.22
CA GLN A 211 3.34 9.42 24.79
C GLN A 211 4.36 10.29 24.05
N ASP A 212 4.22 10.41 22.72
CA ASP A 212 5.02 11.32 21.88
C ASP A 212 4.65 12.80 22.09
N LEU A 213 3.39 13.10 22.44
CA LEU A 213 2.88 14.45 22.69
C LEU A 213 2.91 14.86 24.17
N ALA A 214 3.15 13.92 25.08
CA ALA A 214 3.23 14.22 26.50
C ALA A 214 4.41 15.18 26.73
N PRO A 215 4.20 16.30 27.45
CA PRO A 215 5.23 17.29 27.70
C PRO A 215 6.21 16.76 28.75
N ALA A 216 7.02 15.78 28.39
CA ALA A 216 8.21 15.37 29.12
C ALA A 216 9.42 15.99 28.40
N ASP A 217 10.02 16.99 29.03
CA ASP A 217 11.17 17.77 28.57
C ASP A 217 10.96 18.70 27.36
N SER A 218 10.57 19.92 27.71
CA SER A 218 10.36 21.12 26.89
C SER A 218 11.58 21.66 26.13
N LYS A 219 12.57 20.81 25.79
CA LYS A 219 13.75 21.21 25.00
C LYS A 219 13.97 20.46 23.69
N LEU A 220 13.21 19.39 23.41
CA LEU A 220 13.24 18.73 22.10
C LEU A 220 11.82 18.46 21.59
N VAL A 221 11.02 19.52 21.44
CA VAL A 221 9.82 19.42 20.58
C VAL A 221 10.30 19.41 19.14
N LEU A 222 10.64 18.21 18.65
CA LEU A 222 10.79 17.94 17.22
C LEU A 222 9.48 18.34 16.56
N ALA A 223 9.57 19.31 15.65
CA ALA A 223 8.48 19.82 14.86
C ALA A 223 7.89 18.70 13.99
N ILE A 224 6.99 17.89 14.56
CA ILE A 224 5.95 17.24 13.77
C ILE A 224 5.21 18.41 13.12
N SER A 225 5.35 18.53 11.81
CA SER A 225 4.68 19.60 11.06
C SER A 225 3.18 19.50 11.33
N ARG A 226 2.51 20.65 11.51
CA ARG A 226 1.07 20.70 11.78
C ARG A 226 0.28 19.89 10.73
N SER A 227 0.78 19.85 9.49
CA SER A 227 0.26 19.04 8.39
C SER A 227 0.42 17.53 8.58
N ASP A 228 1.53 17.06 9.16
CA ASP A 228 1.72 15.63 9.47
C ASP A 228 0.82 15.17 10.62
N ALA A 229 0.62 16.04 11.62
CA ALA A 229 -0.32 15.79 12.71
C ALA A 229 -1.77 15.72 12.17
N GLU A 230 -2.17 16.63 11.29
CA GLU A 230 -3.49 16.64 10.64
C GLU A 230 -3.69 15.43 9.71
N ALA A 231 -2.67 15.05 8.92
CA ALA A 231 -2.74 13.88 8.03
C ALA A 231 -2.78 12.55 8.81
N ARG A 232 -2.18 12.49 10.00
CA ARG A 232 -2.32 11.34 10.91
C ARG A 232 -3.68 11.34 11.59
N ALA A 233 -4.17 12.49 12.06
CA ALA A 233 -5.50 12.62 12.66
C ALA A 233 -6.62 12.22 11.69
N ALA A 234 -6.52 12.61 10.41
CA ALA A 234 -7.49 12.25 9.38
C ALA A 234 -7.53 10.73 9.09
N ARG A 235 -6.36 10.06 9.09
CA ARG A 235 -6.26 8.60 8.92
C ARG A 235 -6.79 7.81 10.12
N ILE A 236 -6.51 8.30 11.34
CA ILE A 236 -7.08 7.72 12.56
C ILE A 236 -8.60 7.87 12.54
N GLY A 237 -9.10 9.04 12.16
CA GLY A 237 -10.54 9.33 12.02
C GLY A 237 -11.24 8.34 11.10
N THR A 238 -10.75 8.19 9.86
CA THR A 238 -11.34 7.27 8.87
C THR A 238 -11.36 5.81 9.34
N ARG A 239 -10.27 5.32 9.97
CA ARG A 239 -10.23 3.97 10.53
C ARG A 239 -11.19 3.78 11.70
N THR A 240 -11.34 4.77 12.58
CA THR A 240 -12.31 4.70 13.67
C THR A 240 -13.76 4.69 13.18
N THR A 241 -14.10 5.46 12.14
CA THR A 241 -15.46 5.45 11.58
C THR A 241 -15.77 4.13 10.89
N LEU A 242 -14.84 3.60 10.10
CA LEU A 242 -14.99 2.30 9.44
C LEU A 242 -15.09 1.16 10.46
N GLY A 243 -14.26 1.20 11.51
CA GLY A 243 -14.34 0.27 12.63
C GLY A 243 -15.71 0.33 13.31
N ALA A 244 -16.17 1.52 13.71
CA ALA A 244 -17.46 1.70 14.37
C ALA A 244 -18.66 1.23 13.54
N VAL A 245 -18.66 1.50 12.23
CA VAL A 245 -19.71 1.02 11.31
C VAL A 245 -19.68 -0.50 11.19
N ALA A 246 -18.50 -1.11 11.07
CA ALA A 246 -18.36 -2.56 10.97
C ALA A 246 -18.83 -3.26 12.27
N THR A 247 -18.44 -2.76 13.44
CA THR A 247 -18.88 -3.33 14.74
C THR A 247 -20.38 -3.15 14.94
N GLY A 248 -20.95 -2.01 14.54
CA GLY A 248 -22.38 -1.74 14.61
C GLY A 248 -23.19 -2.69 13.72
N ALA A 249 -22.78 -2.86 12.46
CA ALA A 249 -23.43 -3.79 11.53
C ALA A 249 -23.31 -5.26 12.01
N GLY A 250 -22.14 -5.65 12.51
CA GLY A 250 -21.90 -6.99 13.06
C GLY A 250 -22.78 -7.30 14.27
N ALA A 251 -22.96 -6.34 15.19
CA ALA A 251 -23.82 -6.49 16.36
C ALA A 251 -25.30 -6.67 15.98
N VAL A 252 -25.79 -5.89 15.00
CA VAL A 252 -27.18 -6.01 14.50
C VAL A 252 -27.41 -7.39 13.85
N LEU A 253 -26.48 -7.86 13.03
CA LEU A 253 -26.58 -9.19 12.40
C LEU A 253 -26.52 -10.33 13.41
N ALA A 254 -25.65 -10.23 14.42
CA ALA A 254 -25.57 -11.22 15.50
C ALA A 254 -26.88 -11.27 16.31
N ALA A 255 -27.46 -10.12 16.65
CA ALA A 255 -28.72 -10.04 17.37
C ALA A 255 -29.91 -10.57 16.54
N ALA A 256 -29.97 -10.24 15.25
CA ALA A 256 -31.01 -10.74 14.35
C ALA A 256 -30.90 -12.26 14.14
N GLY A 257 -29.68 -12.79 13.98
CA GLY A 257 -29.43 -14.23 13.88
C GLY A 257 -29.82 -14.99 15.15
N ALA A 258 -29.46 -14.45 16.33
CA ALA A 258 -29.85 -15.01 17.61
C ALA A 258 -31.37 -15.01 17.82
N TRP A 259 -32.05 -13.91 17.45
CA TRP A 259 -33.51 -13.80 17.53
C TRP A 259 -34.23 -14.81 16.62
N LEU A 260 -33.73 -15.00 15.39
CA LEU A 260 -34.25 -16.01 14.45
C LEU A 260 -34.01 -17.44 14.95
N ALA A 261 -32.90 -17.71 15.63
CA ALA A 261 -32.62 -19.02 16.21
C ALA A 261 -33.51 -19.33 17.44
N LEU A 262 -33.90 -18.30 18.20
CA LEU A 262 -34.73 -18.43 19.40
C LEU A 262 -36.23 -18.50 19.09
N ARG A 263 -36.70 -17.87 18.00
CA ARG A 263 -38.06 -18.12 17.50
C ARG A 263 -38.07 -19.46 16.80
N GLY A 264 -38.41 -20.50 17.56
CA GLY A 264 -38.68 -21.84 17.03
C GLY A 264 -39.62 -21.81 15.81
N PRO A 265 -39.70 -22.94 15.08
CA PRO A 265 -40.45 -23.00 13.83
C PRO A 265 -41.86 -22.47 14.05
N VAL A 266 -42.20 -21.37 13.36
CA VAL A 266 -43.58 -20.91 13.27
C VAL A 266 -44.29 -21.99 12.48
N GLU A 267 -44.99 -22.88 13.19
CA GLU A 267 -46.01 -23.73 12.58
C GLU A 267 -47.05 -22.78 12.00
N LEU A 268 -46.86 -22.40 10.74
CA LEU A 268 -47.94 -21.92 9.91
C LEU A 268 -48.90 -23.11 9.83
N ALA A 269 -49.90 -23.11 10.72
CA ALA A 269 -51.02 -24.01 10.62
C ALA A 269 -51.67 -23.74 9.26
N VAL A 270 -51.28 -24.53 8.27
CA VAL A 270 -51.91 -24.55 6.96
C VAL A 270 -53.31 -25.05 7.24
N ALA A 271 -54.27 -24.11 7.27
CA ALA A 271 -55.68 -24.46 7.39
C ALA A 271 -55.99 -25.49 6.29
N PRO A 272 -56.61 -26.64 6.62
CA PRO A 272 -56.89 -27.67 5.65
C PRO A 272 -57.69 -27.04 4.50
N GLN A 273 -57.19 -27.23 3.27
CA GLN A 273 -57.90 -26.83 2.05
C GLN A 273 -59.26 -27.52 2.05
N GLY A 274 -60.31 -26.79 2.44
CA GLY A 274 -61.65 -27.34 2.59
C GLY A 274 -62.51 -26.67 3.68
N ALA A 275 -61.93 -25.92 4.62
CA ALA A 275 -62.71 -25.17 5.59
C ALA A 275 -63.33 -23.91 4.93
N GLN A 276 -64.60 -24.01 4.54
CA GLN A 276 -65.44 -22.87 4.17
C GLN A 276 -65.41 -21.83 5.29
N VAL A 277 -64.89 -20.63 5.01
CA VAL A 277 -64.99 -19.49 5.91
C VAL A 277 -66.41 -18.93 5.80
N THR A 278 -67.31 -19.42 6.65
CA THR A 278 -68.61 -18.77 6.84
C THR A 278 -68.40 -17.47 7.60
N VAL A 279 -68.46 -16.36 6.88
CA VAL A 279 -68.55 -15.02 7.46
C VAL A 279 -70.00 -14.81 7.90
N PHE A 280 -70.25 -14.82 9.20
CA PHE A 280 -71.52 -14.36 9.76
C PHE A 280 -71.49 -12.83 9.88
N TRP A 281 -72.46 -12.18 9.27
CA TRP A 281 -72.84 -10.78 9.49
C TRP A 281 -74.05 -10.73 10.42
#